data_AF-A0A7V2TAN4-F1
#
_entry.id   AF-A0A7V2TAN4-F1
#
_cell.length_a   1.000
_cell.length_b   1.000
_cell.length_c   1.000
_cell.angle_alpha   90.00
_cell.angle_beta   90.00
_cell.angle_gamma   90.00
#
_symmetry.space_group_name_H-M   'P 1'
#
loop_
_entity.id
_entity.type
_entity.pdbx_description
1 polymer ?
#
loop_
_entity_poly.entity_id
_entity_poly.type
_entity_poly.pdbx_seq_one_letter_code
_entity_poly.pdbx_strand_id
1 'polypeptide(L)'
;MNELSGFVEQITRALAEADDTKLCKVVGVIDRHPRRGPLDLLIAPHRARLARLRPPRPLSFTRVLTLPLEPALVPEEEWEPGTYRIPRSHLPRLHAAVKEGIAPELESRIRELLAGRSTADVAAELGAGRLLWPAAASVLDERDKGRAQDHELAISLRLAAHLLAIGERLIQTFWHLPAETIHTLAGSDRRAVIALFEAAATRGREALSLVADLVGARCHSPLAILEPLLAGELPLPPRERRECASRIAGACLEGLRVELAAQLADEEADPQTVADLTVRVIAGLAALGDVSTKLDIDKHAVRKLTRQTAELAEQVTRRVLKGIKQAFDDDSNAVPLRRYERAARAVTKIRLVAPEMTIASKLTDLLRCAEGRYAEAFGAFLGRRRQAGKPAALDEPEVMERLRIIELLFGSP
;
A
#
# COMPACT_ATOMS: atom_id res chain seq x y z
N MET A 1 -30.86 26.38 -11.15
CA MET A 1 -29.87 25.28 -11.03
C MET A 1 -28.82 25.31 -12.14
N ASN A 2 -29.15 25.64 -13.40
CA ASN A 2 -28.16 25.67 -14.50
C ASN A 2 -27.02 26.70 -14.34
N GLU A 3 -27.27 27.88 -13.76
CA GLU A 3 -26.24 28.93 -13.62
C GLU A 3 -25.14 28.59 -12.58
N LEU A 4 -25.51 27.88 -11.51
CA LEU A 4 -24.56 27.42 -10.49
C LEU A 4 -23.64 26.31 -11.05
N SER A 5 -24.16 25.46 -11.94
CA SER A 5 -23.36 24.42 -12.61
C SER A 5 -22.29 25.05 -13.51
N GLY A 6 -22.66 26.05 -14.32
CA GLY A 6 -21.73 26.75 -15.21
C GLY A 6 -20.62 27.50 -14.47
N PHE A 7 -20.93 28.10 -13.31
CA PHE A 7 -19.94 28.78 -12.47
C PHE A 7 -18.93 27.80 -11.85
N VAL A 8 -19.41 26.65 -11.35
CA VAL A 8 -18.54 25.59 -10.77
C VAL A 8 -17.60 25.02 -11.83
N GLU A 9 -18.09 24.78 -13.05
CA GLU A 9 -17.26 24.33 -14.17
C GLU A 9 -16.21 25.37 -14.59
N GLN A 10 -16.59 26.65 -14.60
CA GLN A 10 -15.67 27.74 -14.94
C GLN A 10 -14.54 27.86 -13.90
N ILE A 11 -14.85 27.76 -12.60
CA ILE A 11 -13.84 27.75 -11.53
C ILE A 11 -12.96 26.51 -11.64
N THR A 12 -13.53 25.34 -11.86
CA THR A 12 -12.76 24.08 -11.97
C THR A 12 -11.74 24.15 -13.11
N ARG A 13 -12.13 24.72 -14.25
CA ARG A 13 -11.23 24.96 -15.39
C ARG A 13 -10.12 25.95 -15.05
N ALA A 14 -10.47 27.07 -14.41
CA ALA A 14 -9.49 28.06 -13.98
C ALA A 14 -8.48 27.48 -12.96
N LEU A 15 -8.89 26.54 -12.10
CA LEU A 15 -8.01 25.83 -11.18
C LEU A 15 -7.12 24.79 -11.88
N ALA A 16 -7.61 24.17 -12.96
CA ALA A 16 -6.80 23.27 -13.78
C ALA A 16 -5.62 24.00 -14.44
N GLU A 17 -5.87 25.22 -14.94
CA GLU A 17 -4.88 26.06 -15.62
C GLU A 17 -4.02 26.90 -14.66
N ALA A 18 -4.44 27.06 -13.40
CA ALA A 18 -3.70 27.82 -12.40
C ALA A 18 -2.31 27.21 -12.15
N ASP A 19 -1.30 28.07 -11.99
CA ASP A 19 0.02 27.66 -11.50
C ASP A 19 -0.06 27.13 -10.05
N ASP A 20 0.97 26.39 -9.63
CA ASP A 20 1.00 25.73 -8.31
C ASP A 20 0.86 26.74 -7.16
N THR A 21 1.41 27.93 -7.32
CA THR A 21 1.35 28.99 -6.29
C THR A 21 -0.08 29.48 -6.10
N LYS A 22 -0.81 29.74 -7.18
CA LYS A 22 -2.22 30.14 -7.13
C LYS A 22 -3.09 29.02 -6.58
N LEU A 23 -2.86 27.78 -6.99
CA LEU A 23 -3.61 26.63 -6.50
C LEU A 23 -3.44 26.48 -4.97
N CYS A 24 -2.21 26.60 -4.45
CA CYS A 24 -1.93 26.61 -3.01
C CYS A 24 -2.66 27.74 -2.26
N LYS A 25 -2.70 28.95 -2.83
CA LYS A 25 -3.43 30.09 -2.24
C LYS A 25 -4.94 29.83 -2.19
N VAL A 26 -5.53 29.31 -3.27
CA VAL A 26 -6.97 29.00 -3.31
C VAL A 26 -7.32 27.94 -2.26
N VAL A 27 -6.53 26.88 -2.15
CA VAL A 27 -6.73 25.86 -1.10
C VAL A 27 -6.67 26.49 0.29
N GLY A 28 -5.70 27.38 0.54
CA GLY A 28 -5.61 28.11 1.81
C GLY A 28 -6.82 29.01 2.12
N VAL A 29 -7.52 29.52 1.09
CA VAL A 29 -8.79 30.26 1.27
C VAL A 29 -9.94 29.30 1.57
N ILE A 30 -10.07 28.22 0.79
CA ILE A 30 -11.13 27.22 0.98
C ILE A 30 -11.05 26.59 2.37
N ASP A 31 -9.84 26.28 2.86
CA ASP A 31 -9.63 25.68 4.18
C ASP A 31 -10.05 26.58 5.35
N ARG A 32 -10.10 27.89 5.16
CA ARG A 32 -10.58 28.85 6.17
C ARG A 32 -12.09 29.10 6.07
N HIS A 33 -12.74 28.62 5.02
CA HIS A 33 -14.13 28.92 4.77
C HIS A 33 -15.06 28.13 5.70
N PRO A 34 -16.04 28.77 6.40
CA PRO A 34 -16.95 28.08 7.31
C PRO A 34 -17.78 26.96 6.66
N ARG A 35 -18.05 27.06 5.35
CA ARG A 35 -18.75 26.05 4.55
C ARG A 35 -17.78 25.30 3.64
N ARG A 36 -16.80 24.60 4.23
CA ARG A 36 -15.79 23.85 3.47
C ARG A 36 -16.38 22.69 2.64
N GLY A 37 -17.41 22.01 3.14
CA GLY A 37 -17.97 20.80 2.50
C GLY A 37 -18.28 20.95 1.00
N PRO A 38 -19.14 21.89 0.58
CA PRO A 38 -19.42 22.13 -0.84
C PRO A 38 -18.18 22.57 -1.65
N LEU A 39 -17.23 23.27 -1.02
CA LEU A 39 -16.00 23.74 -1.68
C LEU A 39 -14.97 22.62 -1.88
N ASP A 40 -15.04 21.53 -1.10
CA ASP A 40 -14.18 20.35 -1.31
C ASP A 40 -14.45 19.68 -2.66
N LEU A 41 -15.63 19.87 -3.25
CA LEU A 41 -15.95 19.41 -4.61
C LEU A 41 -15.12 20.13 -5.68
N LEU A 42 -14.80 21.41 -5.47
CA LEU A 42 -13.93 22.19 -6.37
C LEU A 42 -12.47 21.70 -6.32
N ILE A 43 -12.06 21.15 -5.17
CA ILE A 43 -10.71 20.65 -4.94
C ILE A 43 -10.57 19.18 -5.40
N ALA A 44 -11.67 18.42 -5.41
CA ALA A 44 -11.65 16.98 -5.67
C ALA A 44 -10.89 16.58 -6.95
N PRO A 45 -11.06 17.24 -8.11
CA PRO A 45 -10.32 16.93 -9.34
C PRO A 45 -8.81 17.16 -9.24
N HIS A 46 -8.37 18.01 -8.32
CA HIS A 46 -6.98 18.41 -8.16
C HIS A 46 -6.24 17.69 -7.02
N ARG A 47 -6.88 16.73 -6.34
CA ARG A 47 -6.29 16.02 -5.18
C ARG A 47 -4.93 15.39 -5.49
N ALA A 48 -4.75 14.77 -6.65
CA ALA A 48 -3.46 14.19 -7.05
C ALA A 48 -2.35 15.24 -7.22
N ARG A 49 -2.68 16.43 -7.72
CA ARG A 49 -1.73 17.56 -7.81
C ARG A 49 -1.42 18.12 -6.42
N LEU A 50 -2.44 18.32 -5.59
CA LEU A 50 -2.28 18.82 -4.22
C LEU A 50 -1.54 17.85 -3.30
N ALA A 51 -1.68 16.54 -3.50
CA ALA A 51 -0.91 15.52 -2.78
C ALA A 51 0.60 15.66 -3.05
N ARG A 52 0.98 16.10 -4.25
CA ARG A 52 2.37 16.41 -4.61
C ARG A 52 2.83 17.75 -4.06
N LEU A 53 2.00 18.79 -4.16
CA LEU A 53 2.34 20.15 -3.73
C LEU A 53 2.38 20.33 -2.22
N ARG A 54 1.58 19.56 -1.48
CA ARG A 54 1.45 19.63 -0.01
C ARG A 54 1.36 21.07 0.51
N PRO A 55 0.38 21.88 0.04
CA PRO A 55 0.25 23.26 0.49
C PRO A 55 0.14 23.35 2.01
N PRO A 56 0.77 24.35 2.66
CA PRO A 56 0.60 24.57 4.08
C PRO A 56 -0.87 24.90 4.38
N ARG A 57 -1.52 24.07 5.20
CA ARG A 57 -2.92 24.26 5.59
C ARG A 57 -2.99 24.91 6.96
N PRO A 58 -3.96 25.81 7.23
CA PRO A 58 -4.16 26.34 8.57
C PRO A 58 -4.34 25.23 9.60
N LEU A 59 -3.67 25.32 10.74
CA LEU A 59 -3.92 24.39 11.84
C LEU A 59 -5.27 24.70 12.49
N SER A 60 -6.00 23.66 12.86
CA SER A 60 -7.25 23.76 13.60
C SER A 60 -7.29 22.68 14.67
N PHE A 61 -8.12 22.90 15.70
CA PHE A 61 -8.32 21.93 16.78
C PHE A 61 -8.66 20.53 16.23
N THR A 62 -9.59 20.44 15.28
CA THR A 62 -10.02 19.15 14.70
C THR A 62 -8.95 18.52 13.82
N ARG A 63 -8.11 19.31 13.14
CA ARG A 63 -7.01 18.79 12.32
C ARG A 63 -5.93 18.16 13.20
N VAL A 64 -5.51 18.86 14.25
CA VAL A 64 -4.56 18.31 15.23
C VAL A 64 -5.15 17.08 15.91
N LEU A 65 -6.44 17.11 16.30
CA LEU A 65 -7.11 15.94 16.88
C LEU A 65 -7.12 14.72 15.95
N THR A 66 -7.31 14.93 14.65
CA THR A 66 -7.44 13.85 13.66
C THR A 66 -6.09 13.25 13.27
N LEU A 67 -4.99 13.99 13.46
CA LEU A 67 -3.68 13.60 12.93
C LEU A 67 -3.25 12.18 13.34
N PRO A 68 -3.30 11.75 14.63
CA PRO A 68 -2.96 10.37 15.00
C PRO A 68 -3.91 9.30 14.45
N LEU A 69 -5.12 9.70 14.03
CA LEU A 69 -6.14 8.80 13.51
C LEU A 69 -5.97 8.56 12.01
N GLU A 70 -5.31 9.47 11.28
CA GLU A 70 -5.24 9.44 9.81
C GLU A 70 -4.84 8.07 9.23
N PRO A 71 -3.84 7.35 9.76
CA PRO A 71 -3.48 6.03 9.23
C PRO A 71 -4.59 4.98 9.35
N ALA A 72 -5.51 5.13 10.30
CA ALA A 72 -6.61 4.19 10.53
C ALA A 72 -7.89 4.56 9.77
N LEU A 73 -7.93 5.72 9.10
CA LEU A 73 -9.15 6.22 8.46
C LEU A 73 -9.38 5.60 7.07
N VAL A 74 -10.56 5.00 6.89
CA VAL A 74 -11.02 4.41 5.62
C VAL A 74 -12.30 5.07 5.13
N PRO A 75 -12.60 5.03 3.81
CA PRO A 75 -13.95 5.27 3.31
C PRO A 75 -14.96 4.32 3.97
N GLU A 76 -16.23 4.72 3.97
CA GLU A 76 -17.31 3.90 4.57
C GLU A 76 -17.41 2.54 3.87
N GLU A 77 -17.23 2.55 2.56
CA GLU A 77 -17.40 1.39 1.68
C GLU A 77 -16.29 0.34 1.84
N GLU A 78 -15.15 0.74 2.40
CA GLU A 78 -13.99 -0.13 2.69
C GLU A 78 -13.96 -0.57 4.15
N TRP A 79 -14.90 -0.09 4.98
CA TRP A 79 -14.93 -0.45 6.39
C TRP A 79 -15.64 -1.78 6.60
N GLU A 80 -14.98 -2.67 7.34
CA GLU A 80 -15.54 -3.96 7.75
C GLU A 80 -15.56 -4.07 9.28
N PRO A 81 -16.66 -4.55 9.88
CA PRO A 81 -16.73 -4.80 11.32
C PRO A 81 -15.60 -5.73 11.80
N GLY A 82 -14.98 -5.37 12.92
CA GLY A 82 -13.87 -6.15 13.51
C GLY A 82 -12.49 -5.81 12.95
N THR A 83 -12.40 -4.94 11.94
CA THR A 83 -11.12 -4.40 11.47
C THR A 83 -10.59 -3.30 12.40
N TYR A 84 -9.27 -3.09 12.37
CA TYR A 84 -8.60 -1.99 13.06
C TYR A 84 -8.65 -0.69 12.23
N ARG A 85 -9.84 -0.38 11.69
CA ARG A 85 -10.10 0.78 10.85
C ARG A 85 -11.26 1.59 11.40
N ILE A 86 -11.20 2.90 11.16
CA ILE A 86 -12.20 3.88 11.57
C ILE A 86 -12.80 4.47 10.30
N PRO A 87 -14.12 4.33 10.06
CA PRO A 87 -14.73 4.94 8.89
C PRO A 87 -14.75 6.46 9.07
N ARG A 88 -14.46 7.20 7.99
CA ARG A 88 -14.41 8.68 8.04
C ARG A 88 -15.74 9.31 8.46
N SER A 89 -16.86 8.63 8.23
CA SER A 89 -18.20 9.04 8.66
C SER A 89 -18.32 9.21 10.18
N HIS A 90 -17.47 8.53 10.96
CA HIS A 90 -17.47 8.60 12.43
C HIS A 90 -16.71 9.81 12.99
N LEU A 91 -15.86 10.47 12.19
CA LEU A 91 -15.05 11.60 12.66
C LEU A 91 -15.88 12.76 13.24
N PRO A 92 -17.00 13.22 12.63
CA PRO A 92 -17.78 14.31 13.20
C PRO A 92 -18.32 13.99 14.61
N ARG A 93 -18.78 12.75 14.84
CA ARG A 93 -19.27 12.30 16.15
C ARG A 93 -18.13 12.20 17.17
N LEU A 94 -16.98 11.69 16.76
CA LEU A 94 -15.77 11.66 17.57
C LEU A 94 -15.32 13.07 17.97
N HIS A 95 -15.27 14.00 17.02
CA HIS A 95 -14.89 15.40 17.28
C HIS A 95 -15.86 16.08 18.24
N ALA A 96 -17.16 15.85 18.09
CA ALA A 96 -18.17 16.36 19.02
C ALA A 96 -17.97 15.78 20.42
N ALA A 97 -17.77 14.46 20.52
CA ALA A 97 -17.56 13.78 21.79
C ALA A 97 -16.35 14.33 22.57
N VAL A 98 -15.23 14.55 21.87
CA VAL A 98 -14.03 15.14 22.47
C VAL A 98 -14.30 16.58 22.91
N LYS A 99 -14.87 17.43 22.03
CA LYS A 99 -15.15 18.84 22.36
C LYS A 99 -16.08 19.01 23.57
N GLU A 100 -17.09 18.16 23.69
CA GLU A 100 -18.02 18.18 24.82
C GLU A 100 -17.36 17.72 26.13
N GLY A 101 -16.34 16.86 26.06
CA GLY A 101 -15.72 16.26 27.25
C GLY A 101 -14.42 16.92 27.71
N ILE A 102 -13.73 17.69 26.86
CA ILE A 102 -12.50 18.38 27.29
C ILE A 102 -12.83 19.65 28.08
N ALA A 103 -11.92 20.03 28.97
CA ALA A 103 -12.02 21.28 29.72
C ALA A 103 -12.00 22.50 28.77
N PRO A 104 -12.93 23.46 28.91
CA PRO A 104 -12.98 24.66 28.05
C PRO A 104 -11.67 25.46 28.04
N GLU A 105 -10.95 25.51 29.16
CA GLU A 105 -9.68 26.22 29.31
C GLU A 105 -8.58 25.57 28.47
N LEU A 106 -8.57 24.23 28.43
CA LEU A 106 -7.66 23.46 27.58
C LEU A 106 -7.97 23.70 26.10
N GLU A 107 -9.26 23.73 25.72
CA GLU A 107 -9.66 24.03 24.35
C GLU A 107 -9.20 25.44 23.92
N SER A 108 -9.43 26.46 24.75
CA SER A 108 -8.99 27.84 24.47
C SER A 108 -7.48 27.90 24.28
N ARG A 109 -6.72 27.30 25.21
CA ARG A 109 -5.26 27.26 25.13
C ARG A 109 -4.75 26.59 23.86
N ILE A 110 -5.37 25.49 23.43
CA ILE A 110 -5.01 24.82 22.18
C ILE A 110 -5.31 25.75 20.98
N ARG A 111 -6.49 26.39 20.95
CA ARG A 111 -6.84 27.31 19.86
C ARG A 111 -5.88 28.50 19.77
N GLU A 112 -5.43 29.03 20.90
CA GLU A 112 -4.40 30.08 20.96
C GLU A 112 -3.07 29.61 20.40
N LEU A 113 -2.61 28.40 20.75
CA LEU A 113 -1.38 27.81 20.20
C LEU A 113 -1.44 27.63 18.67
N LEU A 114 -2.63 27.33 18.14
CA LEU A 114 -2.86 27.10 16.71
C LEU A 114 -3.14 28.38 15.92
N ALA A 115 -3.46 29.49 16.59
CA ALA A 115 -3.86 30.73 15.94
C ALA A 115 -2.76 31.24 14.99
N GLY A 116 -3.13 31.42 13.72
CA GLY A 116 -2.21 31.88 12.67
C GLY A 116 -1.16 30.85 12.22
N ARG A 117 -1.17 29.63 12.76
CA ARG A 117 -0.21 28.56 12.42
C ARG A 117 -0.70 27.71 11.25
N SER A 118 0.22 26.97 10.64
CA SER A 118 -0.05 26.07 9.53
C SER A 118 0.63 24.72 9.71
N THR A 119 0.27 23.72 8.90
CA THR A 119 0.90 22.39 8.88
C THR A 119 2.39 22.40 8.52
N ALA A 120 2.95 23.54 8.10
CA ALA A 120 4.40 23.70 7.99
C ALA A 120 5.09 23.95 9.35
N ASP A 121 4.33 24.35 10.38
CA ASP A 121 4.82 24.57 11.74
C ASP A 121 4.67 23.28 12.57
N VAL A 122 5.58 22.33 12.29
CA VAL A 122 5.65 21.02 12.94
C VAL A 122 5.74 21.14 14.47
N ALA A 123 6.43 22.18 14.97
CA ALA A 123 6.59 22.41 16.40
C ALA A 123 5.27 22.83 17.06
N ALA A 124 4.50 23.73 16.41
CA ALA A 124 3.18 24.12 16.89
C ALA A 124 2.20 22.94 16.86
N GLU A 125 2.22 22.11 15.80
CA GLU A 125 1.36 20.94 15.67
C GLU A 125 1.64 19.90 16.77
N LEU A 126 2.90 19.54 17.00
CA LEU A 126 3.27 18.63 18.10
C LEU A 126 3.01 19.25 19.48
N GLY A 127 3.25 20.55 19.63
CA GLY A 127 3.01 21.28 20.88
C GLY A 127 1.54 21.25 21.31
N ALA A 128 0.63 21.51 20.36
CA ALA A 128 -0.81 21.39 20.58
C ALA A 128 -1.22 19.92 20.78
N GLY A 129 -0.68 19.00 19.98
CA GLY A 129 -0.96 17.57 20.06
C GLY A 129 -0.63 16.97 21.42
N ARG A 130 0.53 17.31 22.01
CA ARG A 130 0.92 16.87 23.35
C ARG A 130 -0.09 17.20 24.45
N LEU A 131 -0.78 18.34 24.31
CA LEU A 131 -1.82 18.75 25.25
C LEU A 131 -3.16 18.09 24.91
N LEU A 132 -3.51 18.04 23.63
CA LEU A 132 -4.81 17.60 23.15
C LEU A 132 -5.00 16.08 23.20
N TRP A 133 -4.05 15.31 22.66
CA TRP A 133 -4.28 13.88 22.40
C TRP A 133 -4.48 13.06 23.68
N PRO A 134 -3.68 13.21 24.75
CA PRO A 134 -3.93 12.49 26.00
C PRO A 134 -5.27 12.86 26.64
N ALA A 135 -5.65 14.15 26.61
CA ALA A 135 -6.93 14.61 27.15
C ALA A 135 -8.11 14.04 26.35
N ALA A 136 -8.01 14.05 25.02
CA ALA A 136 -9.02 13.46 24.14
C ALA A 136 -9.14 11.95 24.34
N ALA A 137 -8.03 11.24 24.51
CA ALA A 137 -8.03 9.81 24.81
C ALA A 137 -8.81 9.49 26.11
N SER A 138 -8.54 10.23 27.19
CA SER A 138 -9.26 10.07 28.46
C SER A 138 -10.76 10.31 28.33
N VAL A 139 -11.17 11.33 27.56
CA VAL A 139 -12.60 11.60 27.31
C VAL A 139 -13.28 10.43 26.59
N LEU A 140 -12.61 9.86 25.59
CA LEU A 140 -13.15 8.73 24.83
C LEU A 140 -13.19 7.44 25.67
N ASP A 141 -12.18 7.20 26.52
CA ASP A 141 -12.15 6.07 27.46
C ASP A 141 -13.33 6.11 28.45
N GLU A 142 -13.63 7.28 29.01
CA GLU A 142 -14.77 7.42 29.93
C GLU A 142 -16.11 7.22 29.22
N ARG A 143 -16.22 7.62 27.96
CA ARG A 143 -17.43 7.39 27.16
C ARG A 143 -17.62 5.91 26.79
N ASP A 144 -16.54 5.17 26.52
CA ASP A 144 -16.60 3.74 26.20
C ASP A 144 -17.10 2.89 27.39
N LYS A 145 -16.83 3.34 28.63
CA LYS A 145 -17.41 2.72 29.84
C LYS A 145 -18.93 2.92 29.94
N GLY A 146 -19.47 3.94 29.27
CA GLY A 146 -20.90 4.16 29.15
C GLY A 146 -21.50 3.19 28.13
N ARG A 147 -22.69 2.62 28.40
CA ARG A 147 -23.39 1.78 27.41
C ARG A 147 -23.77 2.61 26.19
N ALA A 148 -22.94 2.55 25.15
CA ALA A 148 -23.28 3.11 23.85
C ALA A 148 -24.43 2.32 23.21
N GLN A 149 -25.42 3.04 22.67
CA GLN A 149 -26.51 2.43 21.89
C GLN A 149 -26.03 1.97 20.50
N ASP A 150 -24.92 2.54 20.02
CA ASP A 150 -24.32 2.30 18.71
C ASP A 150 -22.97 1.56 18.89
N HIS A 151 -22.98 0.26 18.61
CA HIS A 151 -21.82 -0.62 18.83
C HIS A 151 -20.65 -0.29 17.90
N GLU A 152 -20.93 0.08 16.65
CA GLU A 152 -19.91 0.36 15.64
C GLU A 152 -19.18 1.67 15.93
N LEU A 153 -19.94 2.69 16.34
CA LEU A 153 -19.36 3.93 16.82
C LEU A 153 -18.51 3.69 18.08
N ALA A 154 -18.98 2.86 19.03
CA ALA A 154 -18.22 2.55 20.24
C ALA A 154 -16.85 1.92 19.92
N ILE A 155 -16.80 0.97 18.98
CA ILE A 155 -15.54 0.40 18.50
C ILE A 155 -14.63 1.51 17.96
N SER A 156 -15.15 2.41 17.12
CA SER A 156 -14.36 3.49 16.53
C SER A 156 -13.82 4.48 17.57
N LEU A 157 -14.62 4.83 18.58
CA LEU A 157 -14.19 5.71 19.67
C LEU A 157 -13.09 5.05 20.51
N ARG A 158 -13.22 3.75 20.80
CA ARG A 158 -12.22 2.97 21.53
C ARG A 158 -10.89 2.85 20.77
N LEU A 159 -10.94 2.56 19.46
CA LEU A 159 -9.75 2.58 18.61
C LEU A 159 -9.09 3.96 18.57
N ALA A 160 -9.88 5.02 18.46
CA ALA A 160 -9.37 6.38 18.50
C ALA A 160 -8.72 6.73 19.85
N ALA A 161 -9.31 6.29 20.97
CA ALA A 161 -8.74 6.51 22.29
C ALA A 161 -7.34 5.90 22.40
N HIS A 162 -7.14 4.66 21.89
CA HIS A 162 -5.82 4.02 21.85
C HIS A 162 -4.80 4.81 21.04
N LEU A 163 -5.15 5.28 19.84
CA LEU A 163 -4.24 6.05 18.98
C LEU A 163 -3.91 7.42 19.56
N LEU A 164 -4.90 8.10 20.14
CA LEU A 164 -4.72 9.41 20.77
C LEU A 164 -3.84 9.31 22.02
N ALA A 165 -3.97 8.25 22.82
CA ALA A 165 -3.15 8.05 24.01
C ALA A 165 -1.64 7.99 23.69
N ILE A 166 -1.29 7.49 22.50
CA ILE A 166 0.10 7.38 22.02
C ILE A 166 0.40 8.37 20.88
N GLY A 167 -0.45 9.37 20.68
CA GLY A 167 -0.49 10.18 19.45
C GLY A 167 0.83 10.84 19.10
N GLU A 168 1.55 11.38 20.08
CA GLU A 168 2.86 12.01 19.84
C GLU A 168 3.88 11.01 19.29
N ARG A 169 3.99 9.83 19.92
CA ARG A 169 4.93 8.79 19.49
C ARG A 169 4.55 8.27 18.11
N LEU A 170 3.25 8.08 17.85
CA LEU A 170 2.74 7.63 16.56
C LEU A 170 3.12 8.61 15.45
N ILE A 171 2.85 9.90 15.64
CA ILE A 171 3.13 10.93 14.63
C ILE A 171 4.62 11.12 14.40
N GLN A 172 5.43 11.20 15.46
CA GLN A 172 6.89 11.28 15.32
C GLN A 172 7.44 10.08 14.55
N THR A 173 6.94 8.87 14.84
CA THR A 173 7.35 7.66 14.12
C THR A 173 6.94 7.74 12.65
N PHE A 174 5.68 8.09 12.37
CA PHE A 174 5.17 8.09 10.99
C PHE A 174 5.80 9.16 10.10
N TRP A 175 6.18 10.30 10.67
CA TRP A 175 6.94 11.35 9.98
C TRP A 175 8.42 10.99 9.79
N HIS A 176 9.00 10.22 10.70
CA HIS A 176 10.38 9.74 10.58
C HIS A 176 10.50 8.59 9.56
N LEU A 177 9.47 7.74 9.47
CA LEU A 177 9.46 6.63 8.52
C LEU A 177 9.49 7.11 7.06
N PRO A 178 10.16 6.37 6.16
CA PRO A 178 10.17 6.69 4.74
C PRO A 178 8.76 6.68 4.15
N ALA A 179 8.59 7.38 3.02
CA ALA A 179 7.34 7.32 2.28
C ALA A 179 6.99 5.87 1.92
N GLU A 180 5.69 5.56 1.86
CA GLU A 180 5.20 4.25 1.47
C GLU A 180 5.64 3.90 0.03
N THR A 181 6.04 2.66 -0.28
CA THR A 181 6.05 1.42 0.53
C THR A 181 7.41 1.16 1.20
N ILE A 182 7.43 0.77 2.47
CA ILE A 182 8.66 0.49 3.24
C ILE A 182 9.16 -0.93 2.95
N HIS A 183 10.32 -1.07 2.31
CA HIS A 183 10.92 -2.39 2.01
C HIS A 183 11.69 -2.98 3.19
N THR A 184 12.46 -2.14 3.90
CA THR A 184 13.28 -2.55 5.06
C THR A 184 13.25 -1.42 6.09
N LEU A 185 13.32 -1.78 7.38
CA LEU A 185 13.51 -0.81 8.48
C LEU A 185 15.00 -0.73 8.82
N ALA A 186 15.63 0.38 8.45
CA ALA A 186 17.00 0.68 8.85
C ALA A 186 17.08 1.07 10.34
N GLY A 187 18.29 1.12 10.91
CA GLY A 187 18.51 1.18 12.37
C GLY A 187 17.70 2.25 13.12
N SER A 188 17.64 3.50 12.63
CA SER A 188 16.84 4.57 13.26
C SER A 188 15.34 4.29 13.19
N ASP A 189 14.88 3.79 12.05
CA ASP A 189 13.46 3.59 11.73
C ASP A 189 12.94 2.41 12.54
N ARG A 190 13.75 1.35 12.65
CA ARG A 190 13.50 0.20 13.50
C ARG A 190 13.38 0.61 14.96
N ARG A 191 14.26 1.47 15.48
CA ARG A 191 14.16 1.98 16.86
C ARG A 191 12.88 2.80 17.07
N ALA A 192 12.49 3.64 16.11
CA ALA A 192 11.25 4.41 16.19
C ALA A 192 10.02 3.49 16.26
N VAL A 193 9.97 2.45 15.41
CA VAL A 193 8.88 1.45 15.42
C VAL A 193 8.85 0.65 16.74
N ILE A 194 10.01 0.25 17.27
CA ILE A 194 10.08 -0.43 18.57
C ILE A 194 9.53 0.47 19.69
N ALA A 195 9.96 1.73 19.76
CA ALA A 195 9.47 2.67 20.77
C ALA A 195 7.96 2.94 20.65
N LEU A 196 7.43 2.91 19.42
CA LEU A 196 5.99 3.00 19.18
C LEU A 196 5.26 1.73 19.65
N PHE A 197 5.80 0.54 19.39
CA PHE A 197 5.25 -0.71 19.90
C PHE A 197 5.30 -0.80 21.44
N GLU A 198 6.35 -0.28 22.09
CA GLU A 198 6.44 -0.19 23.55
C GLU A 198 5.34 0.69 24.14
N ALA A 199 5.13 1.87 23.55
CA ALA A 199 4.05 2.77 23.97
C ALA A 199 2.67 2.13 23.78
N ALA A 200 2.44 1.46 22.65
CA ALA A 200 1.20 0.76 22.37
C ALA A 200 0.98 -0.46 23.29
N ALA A 201 2.04 -1.22 23.56
CA ALA A 201 2.03 -2.36 24.47
C ALA A 201 1.70 -1.94 25.91
N THR A 202 2.26 -0.82 26.38
CA THR A 202 1.94 -0.24 27.69
C THR A 202 0.45 0.10 27.81
N ARG A 203 -0.17 0.53 26.70
CA ARG A 203 -1.59 0.81 26.63
C ARG A 203 -2.45 -0.45 26.59
N GLY A 204 -1.93 -1.54 26.04
CA GLY A 204 -2.52 -2.88 26.08
C GLY A 204 -2.48 -3.60 24.74
N ARG A 205 -2.89 -4.87 24.77
CA ARG A 205 -2.89 -5.78 23.61
C ARG A 205 -3.60 -5.20 22.38
N GLU A 206 -4.75 -4.55 22.58
CA GLU A 206 -5.54 -4.01 21.47
C GLU A 206 -4.84 -2.83 20.81
N ALA A 207 -4.27 -1.90 21.59
CA ALA A 207 -3.49 -0.79 21.06
C ALA A 207 -2.25 -1.28 20.29
N LEU A 208 -1.52 -2.27 20.81
CA LEU A 208 -0.42 -2.89 20.09
C LEU A 208 -0.89 -3.52 18.77
N SER A 209 -2.03 -4.21 18.79
CA SER A 209 -2.61 -4.85 17.62
C SER A 209 -2.98 -3.84 16.54
N LEU A 210 -3.65 -2.77 16.92
CA LEU A 210 -4.00 -1.65 16.07
C LEU A 210 -2.74 -1.01 15.45
N VAL A 211 -1.77 -0.64 16.27
CA VAL A 211 -0.54 0.01 15.78
C VAL A 211 0.27 -0.88 14.85
N ALA A 212 0.42 -2.16 15.19
CA ALA A 212 1.17 -3.08 14.37
C ALA A 212 0.47 -3.36 13.02
N ASP A 213 -0.86 -3.30 12.99
CA ASP A 213 -1.64 -3.33 11.75
C ASP A 213 -1.40 -2.08 10.89
N LEU A 214 -1.39 -0.88 11.50
CA LEU A 214 -1.12 0.39 10.81
C LEU A 214 0.30 0.46 10.24
N VAL A 215 1.32 0.04 11.01
CA VAL A 215 2.70 0.00 10.51
C VAL A 215 2.83 -1.10 9.44
N GLY A 216 2.16 -2.24 9.61
CA GLY A 216 2.13 -3.33 8.64
C GLY A 216 1.59 -2.92 7.28
N ALA A 217 0.53 -2.10 7.25
CA ALA A 217 -0.04 -1.57 6.01
C ALA A 217 0.95 -0.70 5.21
N ARG A 218 1.97 -0.12 5.86
CA ARG A 218 3.03 0.66 5.19
C ARG A 218 4.19 -0.18 4.69
N CYS A 219 4.29 -1.43 5.12
CA CYS A 219 5.44 -2.30 4.83
C CYS A 219 5.16 -3.21 3.63
N HIS A 220 6.17 -3.39 2.77
CA HIS A 220 6.12 -4.33 1.67
C HIS A 220 6.20 -5.78 2.17
N SER A 221 6.94 -6.00 3.26
CA SER A 221 7.16 -7.31 3.86
C SER A 221 6.71 -7.30 5.32
N PRO A 222 5.96 -8.32 5.78
CA PRO A 222 5.56 -8.43 7.17
C PRO A 222 6.76 -8.59 8.12
N LEU A 223 7.89 -9.12 7.64
CA LEU A 223 9.09 -9.30 8.49
C LEU A 223 9.61 -8.00 9.07
N ALA A 224 9.46 -6.89 8.34
CA ALA A 224 9.89 -5.58 8.79
C ALA A 224 9.28 -5.23 10.17
N ILE A 225 8.06 -5.70 10.45
CA ILE A 225 7.38 -5.45 11.72
C ILE A 225 7.35 -6.66 12.66
N LEU A 226 7.38 -7.88 12.14
CA LEU A 226 7.35 -9.09 12.96
C LEU A 226 8.61 -9.24 13.81
N GLU A 227 9.79 -8.93 13.25
CA GLU A 227 11.04 -9.04 14.00
C GLU A 227 11.09 -8.07 15.20
N PRO A 228 10.82 -6.75 15.06
CA PRO A 228 10.67 -5.85 16.20
C PRO A 228 9.66 -6.31 17.26
N LEU A 229 8.52 -6.84 16.81
CA LEU A 229 7.43 -7.28 17.68
C LEU A 229 7.81 -8.50 18.53
N LEU A 230 8.58 -9.43 17.94
CA LEU A 230 8.99 -10.68 18.58
C LEU A 230 10.30 -10.56 19.37
N ALA A 231 11.23 -9.72 18.92
CA ALA A 231 12.56 -9.59 19.51
C ALA A 231 12.63 -8.57 20.66
N GLY A 232 11.75 -7.57 20.68
CA GLY A 232 11.81 -6.49 21.68
C GLY A 232 11.43 -6.92 23.10
N GLU A 233 11.90 -6.16 24.09
CA GLU A 233 11.41 -6.22 25.48
C GLU A 233 10.13 -5.39 25.63
N LEU A 234 9.09 -5.77 24.88
CA LEU A 234 7.80 -5.08 25.01
C LEU A 234 7.15 -5.46 26.35
N PRO A 235 6.44 -4.53 27.01
CA PRO A 235 5.77 -4.74 28.30
C PRO A 235 4.49 -5.58 28.18
N LEU A 236 4.55 -6.70 27.44
CA LEU A 236 3.48 -7.67 27.30
C LEU A 236 4.03 -9.10 27.43
N PRO A 237 3.23 -10.04 27.95
CA PRO A 237 3.58 -11.44 27.97
C PRO A 237 3.98 -11.96 26.58
N PRO A 238 5.01 -12.81 26.44
CA PRO A 238 5.44 -13.36 25.15
C PRO A 238 4.31 -14.00 24.33
N ARG A 239 3.30 -14.59 25.00
CA ARG A 239 2.11 -15.16 24.36
C ARG A 239 1.32 -14.10 23.59
N GLU A 240 1.01 -12.97 24.21
CA GLU A 240 0.22 -11.90 23.57
C GLU A 240 0.97 -11.28 22.39
N ARG A 241 2.30 -11.17 22.50
CA ARG A 241 3.16 -10.70 21.40
C ARG A 241 3.11 -11.64 20.20
N ARG A 242 3.17 -12.96 20.45
CA ARG A 242 3.03 -13.99 19.41
C ARG A 242 1.63 -14.01 18.80
N GLU A 243 0.58 -13.84 19.60
CA GLU A 243 -0.80 -13.75 19.09
C GLU A 243 -0.95 -12.53 18.17
N CYS A 244 -0.44 -11.35 18.57
CA CYS A 244 -0.42 -10.16 17.74
C CYS A 244 0.36 -10.37 16.44
N ALA A 245 1.56 -10.95 16.53
CA ALA A 245 2.40 -11.26 15.39
C ALA A 245 1.74 -12.27 14.43
N SER A 246 1.07 -13.29 14.97
CA SER A 246 0.37 -14.30 14.17
C SER A 246 -0.82 -13.69 13.43
N ARG A 247 -1.58 -12.79 14.07
CA ARG A 247 -2.67 -12.05 13.43
C ARG A 247 -2.18 -11.20 12.25
N ILE A 248 -1.06 -10.49 12.42
CA ILE A 248 -0.45 -9.67 11.36
C ILE A 248 0.02 -10.56 10.21
N ALA A 249 0.69 -11.67 10.52
CA ALA A 249 1.11 -12.64 9.51
C ALA A 249 -0.09 -13.20 8.74
N GLY A 250 -1.18 -13.53 9.44
CA GLY A 250 -2.44 -13.98 8.84
C GLY A 250 -3.07 -12.93 7.92
N ALA A 251 -3.17 -11.68 8.36
CA ALA A 251 -3.70 -10.57 7.55
C ALA A 251 -2.84 -10.33 6.29
N CYS A 252 -1.52 -10.44 6.40
CA CYS A 252 -0.61 -10.33 5.26
C CYS A 252 -0.81 -11.47 4.26
N LEU A 253 -0.89 -12.72 4.73
CA LEU A 253 -1.17 -13.89 3.89
C LEU A 253 -2.53 -13.76 3.17
N GLU A 254 -3.53 -13.26 3.88
CA GLU A 254 -4.86 -13.04 3.33
C GLU A 254 -4.86 -11.96 2.26
N GLY A 255 -4.18 -10.84 2.48
CA GLY A 255 -4.00 -9.80 1.46
C GLY A 255 -3.32 -10.32 0.19
N LEU A 256 -2.24 -11.11 0.34
CA LEU A 256 -1.57 -11.77 -0.80
C LEU A 256 -2.50 -12.75 -1.52
N ARG A 257 -3.35 -13.47 -0.78
CA ARG A 257 -4.32 -14.41 -1.34
C ARG A 257 -5.41 -13.70 -2.15
N VAL A 258 -5.94 -12.59 -1.65
CA VAL A 258 -6.95 -11.78 -2.37
C VAL A 258 -6.36 -11.23 -3.66
N GLU A 259 -5.14 -10.67 -3.62
CA GLU A 259 -4.48 -10.14 -4.80
C GLU A 259 -4.18 -11.24 -5.83
N LEU A 260 -3.71 -12.41 -5.38
CA LEU A 260 -3.49 -13.56 -6.25
C LEU A 260 -4.79 -14.09 -6.87
N ALA A 261 -5.88 -14.15 -6.11
CA ALA A 261 -7.17 -14.56 -6.62
C ALA A 261 -7.69 -13.60 -7.71
N ALA A 262 -7.47 -12.29 -7.55
CA ALA A 262 -7.80 -11.31 -8.57
C ALA A 262 -7.00 -11.53 -9.86
N GLN A 263 -5.69 -11.82 -9.77
CA GLN A 263 -4.85 -12.12 -10.94
C GLN A 263 -5.19 -13.47 -11.60
N LEU A 264 -5.60 -14.47 -10.83
CA LEU A 264 -6.06 -15.77 -11.36
C LEU A 264 -7.38 -15.65 -12.12
N ALA A 265 -8.25 -14.72 -11.74
CA ALA A 265 -9.51 -14.46 -12.42
C ALA A 265 -9.34 -13.65 -13.71
N ASP A 266 -8.21 -12.97 -13.90
CA ASP A 266 -7.90 -12.14 -15.06
C ASP A 266 -7.17 -12.94 -16.14
N GLU A 267 -7.89 -13.39 -17.17
CA GLU A 267 -7.32 -14.11 -18.32
C GLU A 267 -6.32 -13.27 -19.13
N GLU A 268 -6.35 -11.94 -18.99
CA GLU A 268 -5.50 -10.97 -19.69
C GLU A 268 -4.42 -10.35 -18.78
N ALA A 269 -4.24 -10.87 -17.56
CA ALA A 269 -3.31 -10.34 -16.57
C ALA A 269 -1.94 -9.99 -17.16
N ASP A 270 -1.40 -8.80 -16.90
CA ASP A 270 -0.09 -8.40 -17.42
C ASP A 270 1.01 -9.35 -16.89
N PRO A 271 1.83 -9.97 -17.75
CA PRO A 271 2.88 -10.89 -17.29
C PRO A 271 3.84 -10.26 -16.26
N GLN A 272 4.12 -8.96 -16.39
CA GLN A 272 4.99 -8.27 -15.43
C GLN A 272 4.34 -8.15 -14.05
N THR A 273 3.07 -7.76 -13.98
CA THR A 273 2.30 -7.74 -12.72
C THR A 273 2.30 -9.11 -12.05
N VAL A 274 2.09 -10.18 -12.81
CA VAL A 274 2.12 -11.55 -12.27
C VAL A 274 3.51 -11.92 -11.77
N ALA A 275 4.58 -11.62 -12.52
CA ALA A 275 5.94 -11.90 -12.08
C ALA A 275 6.33 -11.12 -10.81
N ASP A 276 5.90 -9.85 -10.69
CA ASP A 276 6.11 -9.03 -9.51
C ASP A 276 5.35 -9.58 -8.30
N LEU A 277 4.10 -10.00 -8.49
CA LEU A 277 3.30 -10.67 -7.47
C LEU A 277 3.91 -12.01 -7.05
N THR A 278 4.34 -12.86 -7.98
CA THR A 278 5.01 -14.14 -7.69
C THR A 278 6.23 -13.91 -6.81
N VAL A 279 7.11 -12.97 -7.16
CA VAL A 279 8.30 -12.66 -6.35
C VAL A 279 7.90 -12.16 -4.97
N ARG A 280 6.91 -11.28 -4.86
CA ARG A 280 6.45 -10.77 -3.56
C ARG A 280 5.83 -11.87 -2.68
N VAL A 281 5.00 -12.75 -3.25
CA VAL A 281 4.42 -13.88 -2.50
C VAL A 281 5.53 -14.78 -1.97
N ILE A 282 6.49 -15.17 -2.81
CA ILE A 282 7.59 -16.05 -2.39
C ILE A 282 8.50 -15.39 -1.36
N ALA A 283 8.86 -14.12 -1.57
CA ALA A 283 9.60 -13.36 -0.57
C ALA A 283 8.84 -13.29 0.76
N GLY A 284 7.52 -13.05 0.73
CA GLY A 284 6.66 -13.03 1.92
C GLY A 284 6.56 -14.38 2.62
N LEU A 285 6.47 -15.48 1.88
CA LEU A 285 6.42 -16.84 2.43
C LEU A 285 7.75 -17.28 3.03
N ALA A 286 8.87 -17.03 2.37
CA ALA A 286 10.21 -17.28 2.90
C ALA A 286 10.43 -16.48 4.20
N ALA A 287 10.06 -15.21 4.15
CA ALA A 287 10.09 -14.29 5.28
C ALA A 287 9.28 -14.82 6.50
N LEU A 288 8.09 -15.37 6.26
CA LEU A 288 7.28 -15.99 7.31
C LEU A 288 7.84 -17.34 7.77
N GLY A 289 8.51 -18.10 6.90
CA GLY A 289 9.16 -19.36 7.22
C GLY A 289 10.16 -19.23 8.36
N ASP A 290 10.99 -18.19 8.33
CA ASP A 290 12.03 -17.93 9.34
C ASP A 290 11.45 -17.67 10.74
N VAL A 291 10.27 -17.06 10.81
CA VAL A 291 9.57 -16.76 12.08
C VAL A 291 8.48 -17.78 12.44
N SER A 292 8.14 -18.69 11.53
CA SER A 292 7.01 -19.63 11.68
C SER A 292 7.13 -20.55 12.89
N THR A 293 8.35 -20.86 13.35
CA THR A 293 8.57 -21.67 14.57
C THR A 293 8.06 -20.99 15.84
N LYS A 294 7.87 -19.67 15.80
CA LYS A 294 7.41 -18.84 16.91
C LYS A 294 5.96 -18.40 16.78
N LEU A 295 5.31 -18.65 15.63
CA LEU A 295 4.02 -18.11 15.25
C LEU A 295 3.02 -19.22 14.95
N ASP A 296 1.74 -18.96 15.24
CA ASP A 296 0.65 -19.84 14.86
C ASP A 296 0.16 -19.45 13.46
N ILE A 297 0.92 -19.89 12.45
CA ILE A 297 0.60 -19.66 11.03
C ILE A 297 -0.08 -20.89 10.48
N ASP A 298 -1.21 -20.69 9.79
CA ASP A 298 -1.90 -21.75 9.07
C ASP A 298 -1.02 -22.29 7.93
N LYS A 299 -0.38 -23.42 8.19
CA LYS A 299 0.47 -24.14 7.23
C LYS A 299 -0.32 -24.58 6.00
N HIS A 300 -1.62 -24.85 6.14
CA HIS A 300 -2.47 -25.19 5.01
C HIS A 300 -2.68 -23.98 4.10
N ALA A 301 -2.96 -22.80 4.67
CA ALA A 301 -3.06 -21.54 3.92
C ALA A 301 -1.77 -21.22 3.16
N VAL A 302 -0.60 -21.36 3.80
CA VAL A 302 0.72 -21.15 3.16
C VAL A 302 0.92 -22.09 1.97
N ARG A 303 0.67 -23.40 2.15
CA ARG A 303 0.79 -24.39 1.06
C ARG A 303 -0.17 -24.09 -0.08
N LYS A 304 -1.42 -23.73 0.24
CA LYS A 304 -2.44 -23.37 -0.75
C LYS A 304 -2.00 -22.15 -1.56
N LEU A 305 -1.51 -21.09 -0.90
CA LEU A 305 -1.03 -19.87 -1.56
C LEU A 305 0.17 -20.16 -2.47
N THR A 306 1.12 -20.99 -2.00
CA THR A 306 2.27 -21.46 -2.80
C THR A 306 1.80 -22.17 -4.07
N ARG A 307 0.85 -23.10 -3.93
CA ARG A 307 0.31 -23.87 -5.06
C ARG A 307 -0.41 -22.97 -6.07
N GLN A 308 -1.26 -22.06 -5.61
CA GLN A 308 -1.98 -21.11 -6.48
C GLN A 308 -1.02 -20.17 -7.21
N THR A 309 0.06 -19.75 -6.55
CA THR A 309 1.09 -18.90 -7.15
C THR A 309 1.85 -19.65 -8.23
N ALA A 310 2.18 -20.92 -7.98
CA ALA A 310 2.80 -21.81 -8.95
C ALA A 310 1.90 -22.05 -10.18
N GLU A 311 0.60 -22.30 -9.96
CA GLU A 311 -0.40 -22.46 -11.01
C GLU A 311 -0.47 -21.21 -11.92
N LEU A 312 -0.58 -20.01 -11.31
CA LEU A 312 -0.61 -18.74 -12.04
C LEU A 312 0.69 -18.50 -12.84
N ALA A 313 1.84 -18.71 -12.21
CA ALA A 313 3.15 -18.53 -12.82
C ALA A 313 3.35 -19.43 -14.06
N GLU A 314 2.90 -20.68 -13.97
CA GLU A 314 2.92 -21.60 -15.11
C GLU A 314 1.97 -21.17 -16.23
N GLN A 315 0.74 -20.80 -15.90
CA GLN A 315 -0.27 -20.39 -16.88
C GLN A 315 0.20 -19.15 -17.67
N VAL A 316 0.73 -18.14 -16.98
CA VAL A 316 1.31 -16.95 -17.61
C VAL A 316 2.51 -17.30 -18.46
N THR A 317 3.41 -18.16 -17.98
CA THR A 317 4.58 -18.60 -18.77
C THR A 317 4.15 -19.27 -20.07
N ARG A 318 3.18 -20.20 -20.02
CA ARG A 318 2.64 -20.87 -21.22
C ARG A 318 2.03 -19.86 -22.20
N ARG A 319 1.24 -18.92 -21.70
CA ARG A 319 0.59 -17.88 -22.52
C ARG A 319 1.62 -16.96 -23.18
N VAL A 320 2.63 -16.50 -22.45
CA VAL A 320 3.74 -15.70 -22.98
C VAL A 320 4.50 -16.46 -24.06
N LEU A 321 4.86 -17.72 -23.80
CA LEU A 321 5.55 -18.57 -24.79
C LEU A 321 4.70 -18.83 -26.04
N LYS A 322 3.37 -18.90 -25.92
CA LYS A 322 2.48 -19.02 -27.08
C LYS A 322 2.43 -17.70 -27.86
N GLY A 323 2.21 -16.57 -27.17
CA GLY A 323 2.03 -15.26 -27.79
C GLY A 323 3.30 -14.74 -28.49
N ILE A 324 4.49 -14.94 -27.90
CA ILE A 324 5.74 -14.56 -28.55
C ILE A 324 5.97 -15.45 -29.78
N LYS A 325 5.71 -16.77 -29.72
CA LYS A 325 5.87 -17.64 -30.89
C LYS A 325 4.96 -17.21 -32.05
N GLN A 326 3.69 -16.92 -31.77
CA GLN A 326 2.75 -16.43 -32.79
C GLN A 326 3.25 -15.14 -33.45
N ALA A 327 3.81 -14.22 -32.67
CA ALA A 327 4.42 -13.00 -33.20
C ALA A 327 5.67 -13.25 -34.06
N PHE A 328 6.38 -14.36 -33.82
CA PHE A 328 7.50 -14.75 -34.66
C PHE A 328 7.05 -15.32 -36.00
N ASP A 329 5.92 -16.02 -36.01
CA ASP A 329 5.31 -16.61 -37.20
C ASP A 329 4.65 -15.52 -38.08
N ASP A 330 4.00 -14.52 -37.48
CA ASP A 330 3.28 -13.45 -38.18
C ASP A 330 4.19 -12.27 -38.59
N ASP A 331 4.66 -12.25 -39.85
CA ASP A 331 5.40 -11.11 -40.43
C ASP A 331 4.53 -9.84 -40.62
N SER A 332 3.20 -9.97 -40.51
CA SER A 332 2.24 -8.88 -40.72
C SER A 332 1.92 -8.08 -39.45
N ASN A 333 2.30 -8.59 -38.28
CA ASN A 333 1.89 -8.00 -37.01
C ASN A 333 2.84 -6.85 -36.63
N ALA A 334 2.35 -5.61 -36.74
CA ALA A 334 3.01 -4.39 -36.28
C ALA A 334 3.09 -4.27 -34.73
N VAL A 335 2.94 -5.39 -33.99
CA VAL A 335 2.99 -5.37 -32.53
C VAL A 335 4.42 -5.04 -32.10
N PRO A 336 4.63 -4.02 -31.24
CA PRO A 336 5.96 -3.64 -30.82
C PRO A 336 6.67 -4.80 -30.10
N LEU A 337 7.83 -5.24 -30.60
CA LEU A 337 8.66 -6.29 -30.00
C LEU A 337 9.01 -6.00 -28.52
N ARG A 338 9.03 -4.72 -28.12
CA ARG A 338 9.17 -4.29 -26.73
C ARG A 338 8.16 -4.92 -25.77
N ARG A 339 6.91 -5.18 -26.20
CA ARG A 339 5.90 -5.86 -25.39
C ARG A 339 6.33 -7.30 -25.08
N TYR A 340 6.86 -7.99 -26.08
CA TYR A 340 7.33 -9.37 -25.96
C TYR A 340 8.64 -9.46 -25.17
N GLU A 341 9.54 -8.47 -25.30
CA GLU A 341 10.73 -8.38 -24.45
C GLU A 341 10.34 -8.23 -22.97
N ARG A 342 9.39 -7.35 -22.65
CA ARG A 342 8.87 -7.20 -21.28
C ARG A 342 8.26 -8.50 -20.77
N ALA A 343 7.48 -9.20 -21.59
CA ALA A 343 6.90 -10.49 -21.22
C ALA A 343 7.97 -11.58 -21.01
N ALA A 344 9.03 -11.60 -21.82
CA ALA A 344 10.16 -12.52 -21.66
C ALA A 344 10.90 -12.26 -20.34
N ARG A 345 11.16 -10.99 -19.99
CA ARG A 345 11.74 -10.62 -18.69
C ARG A 345 10.88 -11.08 -17.51
N ALA A 346 9.56 -11.00 -17.63
CA ALA A 346 8.65 -11.51 -16.61
C ALA A 346 8.78 -13.02 -16.43
N VAL A 347 8.89 -13.80 -17.52
CA VAL A 347 9.17 -15.25 -17.46
C VAL A 347 10.53 -15.53 -16.82
N THR A 348 11.58 -14.78 -17.16
CA THR A 348 12.89 -14.90 -16.52
C THR A 348 12.78 -14.67 -15.01
N LYS A 349 12.04 -13.64 -14.59
CA LYS A 349 11.81 -13.31 -13.17
C LYS A 349 11.06 -14.43 -12.44
N ILE A 350 10.02 -15.00 -13.05
CA ILE A 350 9.32 -16.18 -12.52
C ILE A 350 10.27 -17.37 -12.38
N ARG A 351 11.11 -17.63 -13.39
CA ARG A 351 12.08 -18.74 -13.37
C ARG A 351 13.06 -18.63 -12.19
N LEU A 352 13.50 -17.41 -11.85
CA LEU A 352 14.43 -17.18 -10.74
C LEU A 352 13.86 -17.60 -9.38
N VAL A 353 12.54 -17.52 -9.18
CA VAL A 353 11.86 -17.90 -7.92
C VAL A 353 11.15 -19.26 -7.99
N ALA A 354 11.22 -19.95 -9.12
CA ALA A 354 10.60 -21.26 -9.33
C ALA A 354 11.07 -22.38 -8.37
N PRO A 355 12.34 -22.42 -7.91
CA PRO A 355 12.78 -23.42 -6.94
C PRO A 355 11.97 -23.40 -5.64
N GLU A 356 11.66 -22.20 -5.13
CA GLU A 356 10.90 -22.00 -3.89
C GLU A 356 9.44 -22.48 -3.97
N MET A 357 8.92 -22.58 -5.19
CA MET A 357 7.56 -23.07 -5.48
C MET A 357 7.51 -24.56 -5.82
N THR A 358 8.65 -25.25 -5.84
CA THR A 358 8.76 -26.65 -6.31
C THR A 358 8.32 -26.88 -7.76
N ILE A 359 8.29 -25.84 -8.61
CA ILE A 359 7.94 -25.93 -10.04
C ILE A 359 9.12 -25.73 -10.99
N ALA A 360 10.35 -25.64 -10.48
CA ALA A 360 11.54 -25.41 -11.29
C ALA A 360 11.69 -26.43 -12.44
N SER A 361 11.48 -27.72 -12.18
CA SER A 361 11.52 -28.77 -13.21
C SER A 361 10.45 -28.57 -14.28
N LYS A 362 9.21 -28.31 -13.86
CA LYS A 362 8.07 -28.09 -14.76
C LYS A 362 8.27 -26.88 -15.68
N LEU A 363 8.77 -25.76 -15.14
CA LEU A 363 9.07 -24.58 -15.96
C LEU A 363 10.28 -24.82 -16.88
N THR A 364 11.30 -25.54 -16.42
CA THR A 364 12.45 -25.93 -17.24
C THR A 364 12.00 -26.81 -18.41
N ASP A 365 11.14 -27.79 -18.16
CA ASP A 365 10.56 -28.64 -19.20
C ASP A 365 9.74 -27.83 -20.21
N LEU A 366 8.97 -26.84 -19.75
CA LEU A 366 8.20 -25.97 -20.62
C LEU A 366 9.08 -25.12 -21.54
N LEU A 367 10.15 -24.54 -20.99
CA LEU A 367 11.10 -23.75 -21.76
C LEU A 367 11.86 -24.63 -22.76
N ARG A 368 12.35 -25.79 -22.34
CA ARG A 368 13.03 -26.76 -23.20
C ARG A 368 12.15 -27.23 -24.38
N CYS A 369 10.87 -27.52 -24.12
CA CYS A 369 9.91 -27.86 -25.17
C CYS A 369 9.55 -26.67 -26.09
N ALA A 370 9.78 -25.43 -25.66
CA ALA A 370 9.56 -24.24 -26.48
C ALA A 370 10.79 -23.88 -27.31
N GLU A 371 12.00 -24.07 -26.78
CA GLU A 371 13.27 -23.67 -27.40
C GLU A 371 13.40 -24.11 -28.87
N GLY A 372 13.20 -25.40 -29.17
CA GLY A 372 13.29 -25.91 -30.54
C GLY A 372 12.30 -25.25 -31.50
N ARG A 373 11.07 -24.96 -31.03
CA ARG A 373 10.04 -24.28 -31.82
C ARG A 373 10.37 -22.82 -32.09
N TYR A 374 11.10 -22.18 -31.17
CA TYR A 374 11.56 -20.80 -31.33
C TYR A 374 12.76 -20.71 -32.25
N ALA A 375 13.70 -21.64 -32.16
CA ALA A 375 14.81 -21.75 -33.09
C ALA A 375 14.32 -21.94 -34.54
N GLU A 376 13.33 -22.81 -34.74
CA GLU A 376 12.67 -23.02 -36.03
C GLU A 376 11.96 -21.75 -36.53
N ALA A 377 11.14 -21.11 -35.69
CA ALA A 377 10.42 -19.88 -36.06
C ALA A 377 11.38 -18.72 -36.40
N PHE A 378 12.48 -18.58 -35.66
CA PHE A 378 13.51 -17.58 -35.93
C PHE A 378 14.26 -17.88 -37.23
N GLY A 379 14.60 -19.14 -37.49
CA GLY A 379 15.19 -19.58 -38.77
C GLY A 379 14.28 -19.29 -39.96
N ALA A 380 12.97 -19.57 -39.83
CA ALA A 380 11.98 -19.26 -40.84
C ALA A 380 11.86 -17.75 -41.11
N PHE A 381 11.87 -16.93 -40.05
CA PHE A 381 11.90 -15.47 -40.16
C PHE A 381 13.12 -14.98 -40.94
N LEU A 382 14.33 -15.45 -40.61
CA LEU A 382 15.54 -15.09 -41.35
C LEU A 382 15.46 -15.53 -42.83
N GLY A 383 14.89 -16.70 -43.09
CA GLY A 383 14.65 -17.20 -44.46
C GLY A 383 13.73 -16.28 -45.26
N ARG A 384 12.59 -15.88 -44.70
CA ARG A 384 11.63 -14.96 -45.34
C ARG A 384 12.26 -13.60 -45.63
N ARG A 385 13.05 -13.05 -44.69
CA ARG A 385 13.77 -11.79 -44.91
C ARG A 385 14.72 -11.87 -46.09
N ARG A 386 15.52 -12.93 -46.18
CA ARG A 386 16.44 -13.16 -47.32
C ARG A 386 15.68 -13.25 -48.64
N GLN A 387 14.55 -13.96 -48.67
CA GLN A 387 13.69 -14.06 -49.86
C GLN A 387 13.09 -12.70 -50.27
N ALA A 388 12.76 -11.85 -49.30
CA ALA A 388 12.26 -10.50 -49.52
C ALA A 388 13.38 -9.48 -49.86
N GLY A 389 14.63 -9.92 -50.02
CA GLY A 389 15.77 -9.03 -50.26
C GLY A 389 16.12 -8.12 -49.08
N LYS A 390 15.58 -8.39 -47.89
CA LYS A 390 15.86 -7.64 -46.66
C LYS A 390 17.13 -8.18 -46.00
N PRO A 391 17.95 -7.32 -45.38
CA PRO A 391 19.10 -7.76 -44.59
C PRO A 391 18.65 -8.69 -43.46
N ALA A 392 19.37 -9.79 -43.31
CA ALA A 392 19.21 -10.81 -42.28
C ALA A 392 20.46 -10.93 -41.40
N ALA A 393 21.25 -9.86 -41.37
CA ALA A 393 22.47 -9.76 -40.59
C ALA A 393 22.14 -9.48 -39.12
N LEU A 394 23.06 -9.87 -38.23
CA LEU A 394 22.90 -9.73 -36.78
C LEU A 394 22.99 -8.28 -36.29
N ASP A 395 23.34 -7.32 -37.14
CA ASP A 395 23.34 -5.89 -36.82
C ASP A 395 21.97 -5.22 -37.08
N GLU A 396 21.03 -5.93 -37.72
CA GLU A 396 19.68 -5.43 -37.95
C GLU A 396 18.88 -5.34 -36.64
N PRO A 397 18.30 -4.18 -36.30
CA PRO A 397 17.61 -3.96 -35.03
C PRO A 397 16.52 -4.99 -34.73
N GLU A 398 15.71 -5.35 -35.73
CA GLU A 398 14.61 -6.32 -35.56
C GLU A 398 15.13 -7.75 -35.31
N VAL A 399 16.24 -8.13 -35.95
CA VAL A 399 16.90 -9.43 -35.75
C VAL A 399 17.44 -9.50 -34.31
N MET A 400 18.08 -8.43 -33.86
CA MET A 400 18.62 -8.33 -32.50
C MET A 400 17.54 -8.31 -31.42
N GLU A 401 16.43 -7.60 -31.64
CA GLU A 401 15.32 -7.60 -30.69
C GLU A 401 14.70 -9.00 -30.53
N ARG A 402 14.53 -9.74 -31.63
CA ARG A 402 14.04 -11.14 -31.58
C ARG A 402 15.06 -12.08 -30.94
N LEU A 403 16.34 -11.93 -31.25
CA LEU A 403 17.42 -12.71 -30.62
C LEU A 403 17.47 -12.46 -29.12
N ARG A 404 17.37 -11.20 -28.69
CA ARG A 404 17.32 -10.82 -27.27
C ARG A 404 16.15 -11.47 -26.53
N ILE A 405 14.98 -11.58 -27.16
CA ILE A 405 13.83 -12.27 -26.58
C ILE A 405 14.13 -13.76 -26.37
N ILE A 406 14.75 -14.42 -27.37
CA ILE A 406 15.19 -15.82 -27.26
C ILE A 406 16.20 -15.96 -26.12
N GLU A 407 17.20 -15.09 -26.04
CA GLU A 407 18.21 -15.10 -24.98
C GLU A 407 17.61 -14.94 -23.58
N LEU A 408 16.64 -14.03 -23.41
CA LEU A 408 15.94 -13.85 -22.14
C LEU A 408 15.18 -15.11 -21.70
N LEU A 409 14.57 -15.82 -22.64
CA LEU A 409 13.77 -17.02 -22.37
C LEU A 409 14.64 -18.24 -22.12
N PHE A 410 15.65 -18.48 -22.95
CA PHE A 410 16.38 -19.75 -23.00
C PHE A 410 17.83 -19.65 -22.50
N GLY A 411 18.36 -18.43 -22.32
CA GLY A 411 19.78 -18.19 -22.04
C GLY A 411 20.56 -17.91 -23.33
N SER A 412 21.86 -17.63 -23.19
CA SER A 412 22.74 -17.54 -24.36
C SER A 412 22.83 -18.92 -25.03
N PRO A 413 22.49 -19.03 -26.33
CA PRO A 413 22.57 -20.29 -27.06
C PRO A 413 23.99 -20.81 -27.23
#